data_AF-A0A1B7VG58-F1
#
_entry.id   AF-A0A1B7VG58-F1
#
_cell.length_a   1.000
_cell.length_b   1.000
_cell.length_c   1.000
_cell.angle_alpha   90.00
_cell.angle_beta   90.00
_cell.angle_gamma   90.00
#
_symmetry.space_group_name_H-M   'P 1'
#
loop_
_entity.id
_entity.type
_entity.pdbx_description
1 polymer ?
#
loop_
_entity_poly.entity_id
_entity_poly.type
_entity_poly.pdbx_seq_one_letter_code
_entity_poly.pdbx_strand_id
1 'polypeptide(L)'
;MNKKEAAQYLGCSERAIERYVKAGKLSCTYEKGKTRDIAVFQQSELDKIKYESKVITPAYEQVVEPRQITTIDQDELTIYHDEPVGVVGVSDDISRLSAMVELLLVGQQLKASDKLVLTVDECHQLTGFPREMLKEAIASGQLKSKKIGRSWRITKISLESFISEIMC
;
A
#
# COMPACT_ATOMS: atom_id res chain seq x y z
N MET A 1 -33.78 -4.87 6.56
CA MET A 1 -33.33 -5.13 5.17
C MET A 1 -32.30 -6.24 5.14
N ASN A 2 -32.20 -6.99 4.05
CA ASN A 2 -31.22 -8.08 3.94
C ASN A 2 -29.80 -7.55 3.62
N LYS A 3 -28.80 -8.44 3.69
CA LYS A 3 -27.38 -8.10 3.42
C LYS A 3 -27.14 -7.49 2.03
N LYS A 4 -27.87 -7.94 1.00
CA LYS A 4 -27.73 -7.46 -0.38
C LYS A 4 -28.29 -6.04 -0.53
N GLU A 5 -29.48 -5.83 0.03
CA GLU A 5 -30.14 -4.52 0.07
C GLU A 5 -29.30 -3.51 0.84
N ALA A 6 -28.74 -3.89 2.00
CA ALA A 6 -27.86 -3.02 2.78
C ALA A 6 -26.61 -2.59 2.00
N ALA A 7 -25.99 -3.54 1.29
CA ALA A 7 -24.83 -3.28 0.44
C ALA A 7 -25.16 -2.28 -0.68
N GLN A 8 -26.29 -2.50 -1.36
CA GLN A 8 -26.77 -1.61 -2.42
C GLN A 8 -27.13 -0.22 -1.88
N TYR A 9 -27.75 -0.14 -0.70
CA TYR A 9 -28.14 1.12 -0.07
C TYR A 9 -26.96 2.04 0.28
N LEU A 10 -25.86 1.43 0.76
CA LEU A 10 -24.61 2.13 1.06
C LEU A 10 -23.70 2.31 -0.17
N GLY A 11 -24.00 1.68 -1.30
CA GLY A 11 -23.13 1.68 -2.48
C GLY A 11 -21.81 0.94 -2.26
N CYS A 12 -21.81 -0.11 -1.43
CA CYS A 12 -20.61 -0.89 -1.10
C CYS A 12 -20.80 -2.40 -1.34
N SER A 13 -19.75 -3.20 -1.18
CA SER A 13 -19.83 -4.66 -1.37
C SER A 13 -20.42 -5.38 -0.14
N GLU A 14 -20.99 -6.58 -0.34
CA GLU A 14 -21.47 -7.42 0.78
C GLU A 14 -20.37 -7.69 1.83
N ARG A 15 -19.11 -7.83 1.40
CA ARG A 15 -17.96 -7.99 2.30
C ARG A 15 -17.69 -6.74 3.14
N ALA A 16 -17.98 -5.55 2.62
CA ALA A 16 -17.87 -4.32 3.41
C ALA A 16 -18.90 -4.29 4.54
N ILE A 17 -20.14 -4.71 4.25
CA ILE A 17 -21.18 -4.87 5.29
C ILE A 17 -20.72 -5.85 6.38
N GLU A 18 -20.20 -7.02 6.01
CA GLU A 18 -19.66 -7.98 6.98
C GLU A 18 -18.50 -7.42 7.82
N ARG A 19 -17.63 -6.59 7.21
CA ARG A 19 -16.56 -5.89 7.93
C ARG A 19 -17.11 -4.87 8.92
N TYR A 20 -18.14 -4.11 8.56
CA TYR A 20 -18.77 -3.16 9.47
C TYR A 20 -19.40 -3.85 10.68
N VAL A 21 -20.00 -5.02 10.47
CA VAL A 21 -20.50 -5.87 11.56
C VAL A 21 -19.35 -6.34 12.45
N LYS A 22 -18.28 -6.89 11.87
CA LYS A 22 -17.10 -7.34 12.63
C LYS A 22 -16.41 -6.21 13.39
N ALA A 23 -16.44 -5.00 12.85
CA ALA A 23 -15.89 -3.81 13.48
C ALA A 23 -16.82 -3.20 14.56
N GLY A 24 -18.02 -3.75 14.76
CA GLY A 24 -19.01 -3.23 15.70
C GLY A 24 -19.67 -1.91 15.27
N LYS A 25 -19.53 -1.53 13.99
CA LYS A 25 -20.13 -0.31 13.43
C LYS A 25 -21.57 -0.49 12.98
N LEU A 26 -21.98 -1.74 12.75
CA LEU A 26 -23.31 -2.10 12.28
C LEU A 26 -23.78 -3.33 13.05
N SER A 27 -25.00 -3.31 13.58
CA SER A 27 -25.60 -4.47 14.22
C SER A 27 -26.33 -5.33 13.19
N CYS A 28 -26.36 -6.64 13.42
CA CYS A 28 -27.12 -7.57 12.59
C CYS A 28 -27.92 -8.54 13.48
N THR A 29 -29.16 -8.79 13.09
CA THR A 29 -30.00 -9.83 13.70
C THR A 29 -30.20 -10.94 12.68
N TYR A 30 -30.19 -12.20 13.12
CA TYR A 30 -30.42 -13.34 12.24
C TYR A 30 -31.85 -13.82 12.38
N GLU A 31 -32.58 -13.85 11.27
CA GLU A 31 -33.94 -14.38 11.20
C GLU A 31 -33.96 -15.68 10.39
N LYS A 32 -34.82 -16.63 10.78
CA LYS A 32 -34.93 -17.93 10.09
C LYS A 32 -35.49 -17.75 8.68
N GLY A 33 -34.66 -17.97 7.68
CA GLY A 33 -35.10 -18.05 6.29
C GLY A 33 -35.56 -19.45 5.90
N LYS A 34 -36.10 -19.59 4.68
CA LYS A 34 -36.62 -20.86 4.13
C LYS A 34 -35.56 -21.97 4.04
N THR A 35 -34.28 -21.62 3.89
CA THR A 35 -33.18 -22.57 3.69
C THR A 35 -31.99 -22.30 4.63
N ARG A 36 -31.80 -21.06 5.06
CA ARG A 36 -30.73 -20.62 5.97
C ARG A 36 -31.14 -19.34 6.67
N ASP A 37 -30.49 -19.04 7.79
CA ASP A 37 -30.68 -17.78 8.49
C ASP A 37 -30.27 -16.59 7.61
N ILE A 38 -31.04 -15.51 7.69
CA ILE A 38 -30.86 -14.29 6.92
C ILE A 38 -30.46 -13.18 7.89
N ALA A 39 -29.34 -12.52 7.60
CA ALA A 39 -28.93 -11.34 8.33
C ALA A 39 -29.83 -10.14 7.94
N VAL A 40 -30.51 -9.60 8.95
CA VAL A 40 -31.39 -8.44 8.85
C VAL A 40 -30.74 -7.25 9.54
N PHE A 41 -30.66 -6.15 8.79
CA PHE A 41 -30.05 -4.88 9.18
C PHE A 41 -31.12 -3.80 9.35
N GLN A 42 -30.90 -2.92 10.32
CA GLN A 42 -31.75 -1.76 10.59
C GLN A 42 -31.38 -0.59 9.68
N GLN A 43 -32.41 0.04 9.08
CA GLN A 43 -32.22 1.18 8.17
C GLN A 43 -31.56 2.37 8.86
N SER A 44 -31.96 2.66 10.10
CA SER A 44 -31.45 3.80 10.87
C SER A 44 -29.94 3.74 11.14
N GLU A 45 -29.36 2.54 11.26
CA GLU A 45 -27.91 2.40 11.43
C GLU A 45 -27.15 2.63 10.12
N LEU A 46 -27.72 2.17 9.00
CA LEU A 46 -27.14 2.39 7.68
C LEU A 46 -27.20 3.87 7.29
N ASP A 47 -28.25 4.58 7.70
CA ASP A 47 -28.35 6.02 7.48
C ASP A 47 -27.25 6.79 8.21
N LYS A 48 -26.89 6.38 9.44
CA LYS A 48 -25.75 6.95 10.18
C LYS A 48 -24.45 6.77 9.42
N ILE A 49 -24.18 5.55 8.94
CA ILE A 49 -22.95 5.25 8.16
C ILE A 49 -22.93 6.03 6.84
N LYS A 50 -24.07 6.16 6.16
CA LYS A 50 -24.20 6.91 4.92
C LYS A 50 -24.00 8.41 5.14
N TYR A 51 -24.50 8.94 6.26
CA TYR A 51 -24.31 10.33 6.66
C TYR A 51 -22.87 10.60 7.06
N GLU A 52 -22.26 9.75 7.90
CA GLU A 52 -20.83 9.84 8.26
C GLU A 52 -19.93 9.83 7.02
N SER A 53 -20.22 8.95 6.06
CA SER A 53 -19.48 8.87 4.80
C SER A 53 -19.64 10.12 3.92
N LYS A 54 -20.75 10.88 4.08
CA LYS A 54 -21.00 12.15 3.39
C LYS A 54 -20.41 13.36 4.12
N VAL A 55 -20.28 13.30 5.44
CA VAL A 55 -19.79 14.42 6.28
C VAL A 55 -18.26 14.50 6.30
N ILE A 56 -17.56 13.41 5.97
CA ILE A 56 -16.11 13.42 5.80
C ILE A 56 -15.75 13.96 4.40
N THR A 57 -16.03 15.24 4.18
CA THR A 57 -15.38 16.08 3.17
C THR A 57 -15.03 17.43 3.80
N PRO A 58 -13.86 17.59 4.44
CA PRO A 58 -13.15 18.85 4.29
C PRO A 58 -12.67 18.91 2.83
N ALA A 59 -13.05 19.97 2.14
CA ALA A 59 -12.60 20.28 0.79
C ALA A 59 -11.06 20.31 0.72
N TYR A 60 -10.46 19.21 0.31
CA TYR A 60 -9.21 19.23 -0.42
C TYR A 60 -9.40 18.31 -1.62
N GLU A 61 -9.30 18.91 -2.79
CA GLU A 61 -9.56 18.28 -4.07
C GLU A 61 -8.45 17.26 -4.33
N GLN A 62 -8.72 15.99 -4.04
CA GLN A 62 -7.86 14.90 -4.49
C GLN A 62 -8.47 14.25 -5.72
N VAL A 63 -7.83 14.53 -6.85
CA VAL A 63 -8.00 13.79 -8.10
C VAL A 63 -7.59 12.35 -7.84
N VAL A 64 -8.57 11.45 -7.74
CA VAL A 64 -8.35 10.02 -7.59
C VAL A 64 -8.20 9.41 -8.99
N GLU A 65 -6.96 9.15 -9.41
CA GLU A 65 -6.74 8.24 -10.53
C GLU A 65 -6.91 6.77 -10.08
N PRO A 66 -7.53 5.93 -10.92
CA PRO A 66 -7.91 4.57 -10.56
C PRO A 66 -6.68 3.67 -10.42
N ARG A 67 -6.43 3.20 -9.20
CA ARG A 67 -5.41 2.18 -8.90
C ARG A 67 -5.83 0.84 -9.52
N GLN A 68 -5.20 0.46 -10.64
CA GLN A 68 -5.25 -0.93 -11.12
C GLN A 68 -4.26 -1.77 -10.30
N ILE A 69 -4.76 -2.87 -9.76
CA ILE A 69 -3.96 -3.89 -9.06
C ILE A 69 -3.64 -4.94 -10.12
N THR A 70 -2.41 -4.97 -10.62
CA THR A 70 -1.91 -6.08 -11.43
C THR A 70 -1.00 -6.94 -10.56
N THR A 71 -1.47 -8.15 -10.30
CA THR A 71 -0.69 -9.28 -9.83
C THR A 71 0.49 -9.52 -10.78
N ILE A 72 1.67 -9.63 -10.19
CA ILE A 72 2.93 -9.91 -10.88
C ILE A 72 2.96 -11.43 -11.11
N ASP A 73 2.88 -11.87 -12.37
CA ASP A 73 3.47 -13.14 -12.78
C ASP A 73 4.91 -12.84 -13.21
N GLN A 74 5.84 -13.49 -12.52
CA GLN A 74 7.27 -13.42 -12.77
C GLN A 74 7.59 -14.48 -13.82
N ASP A 75 7.84 -14.08 -15.06
CA ASP A 75 8.74 -14.85 -15.91
C ASP A 75 9.48 -13.94 -16.89
N GLU A 76 10.80 -14.06 -16.80
CA GLU A 76 11.85 -13.74 -17.78
C GLU A 76 11.76 -12.42 -18.58
N LEU A 77 12.71 -11.51 -18.29
CA LEU A 77 13.40 -10.81 -19.37
C LEU A 77 14.84 -10.44 -18.96
N THR A 78 15.77 -11.34 -19.20
CA THR A 78 17.19 -11.03 -19.33
C THR A 78 17.44 -10.42 -20.71
N ILE A 79 18.00 -9.21 -20.79
CA ILE A 79 18.54 -8.69 -22.04
C ILE A 79 19.97 -8.21 -21.80
N TYR A 80 20.89 -8.91 -22.45
CA TYR A 80 22.29 -8.56 -22.64
C TYR A 80 22.41 -7.31 -23.52
N HIS A 81 23.24 -6.35 -23.12
CA HIS A 81 23.67 -5.24 -23.96
C HIS A 81 24.94 -5.65 -24.72
N ASP A 82 24.95 -5.55 -26.06
CA ASP A 82 26.16 -5.16 -26.80
C ASP A 82 25.86 -4.64 -28.23
N GLU A 83 26.45 -3.47 -28.52
CA GLU A 83 26.74 -2.81 -29.81
C GLU A 83 25.62 -2.20 -30.72
N PRO A 84 25.89 -1.03 -31.38
CA PRO A 84 24.87 -0.12 -31.91
C PRO A 84 24.61 -0.32 -33.40
N VAL A 85 23.37 -0.66 -33.77
CA VAL A 85 22.93 -0.74 -35.17
C VAL A 85 22.08 0.47 -35.52
N GLY A 86 22.62 1.29 -36.43
CA GLY A 86 21.92 2.10 -37.44
C GLY A 86 20.62 2.80 -37.04
N VAL A 87 20.70 4.13 -36.89
CA VAL A 87 19.57 5.07 -36.77
C VAL A 87 18.58 4.87 -37.92
N VAL A 88 17.49 4.16 -37.65
CA VAL A 88 16.27 4.20 -38.46
C VAL A 88 15.30 5.09 -37.71
N GLY A 89 14.93 6.22 -38.32
CA GLY A 89 14.09 7.26 -37.73
C GLY A 89 12.89 6.69 -36.99
N VAL A 90 12.98 6.71 -35.68
CA VAL A 90 11.91 6.28 -34.78
C VAL A 90 11.08 7.51 -34.48
N SER A 91 9.80 7.45 -34.82
CA SER A 91 8.75 8.45 -34.55
C SER A 91 8.95 9.12 -33.19
N ASP A 92 8.75 10.44 -33.12
CA ASP A 92 8.83 11.28 -31.91
C ASP A 92 8.13 10.67 -30.67
N ASP A 93 7.22 9.73 -30.91
CA ASP A 93 6.47 8.96 -29.93
C ASP A 93 7.33 8.04 -29.05
N ILE A 94 8.40 7.43 -29.57
CA ILE A 94 9.27 6.53 -28.77
C ILE A 94 10.16 7.35 -27.84
N SER A 95 10.67 8.50 -28.29
CA SER A 95 11.41 9.42 -27.44
C SER A 95 10.54 9.99 -26.31
N ARG A 96 9.27 10.29 -26.60
CA ARG A 96 8.29 10.72 -25.59
C ARG A 96 7.97 9.60 -24.60
N LEU A 97 7.77 8.38 -25.07
CA LEU A 97 7.58 7.20 -24.21
C LEU A 97 8.80 6.96 -23.30
N SER A 98 10.02 7.06 -23.83
CA SER A 98 11.25 6.93 -23.07
C SER A 98 11.36 8.01 -21.98
N ALA A 99 11.07 9.26 -22.33
CA ALA A 99 11.08 10.36 -21.36
C ALA A 99 9.99 10.22 -20.29
N MET A 100 8.81 9.69 -20.64
CA MET A 100 7.75 9.40 -19.67
C MET A 100 8.11 8.24 -18.74
N VAL A 101 8.78 7.20 -19.25
CA VAL A 101 9.28 6.08 -18.44
C VAL A 101 10.36 6.54 -17.47
N GLU A 102 11.31 7.39 -17.91
CA GLU A 102 12.29 8.01 -17.01
C GLU A 102 11.63 8.88 -15.95
N LEU A 103 10.64 9.70 -16.33
CA LEU A 103 9.89 10.54 -15.38
C LEU A 103 9.10 9.70 -14.36
N LEU A 104 8.56 8.56 -14.77
CA LEU A 104 7.85 7.60 -13.91
C LEU A 104 8.79 6.84 -12.97
N LEU A 105 10.01 6.50 -13.41
CA LEU A 105 11.06 5.94 -12.54
C LEU A 105 11.55 6.94 -11.50
N VAL A 106 11.54 8.23 -11.84
CA VAL A 106 11.91 9.33 -10.93
C VAL A 106 10.73 9.71 -10.00
N GLY A 107 9.48 9.47 -10.42
CA GLY A 107 8.26 9.80 -9.70
C GLY A 107 7.90 8.81 -8.59
N GLN A 108 8.24 9.15 -7.34
CA GLN A 108 7.83 8.50 -6.08
C GLN A 108 8.65 7.31 -5.56
N GLN A 109 9.97 7.39 -5.62
CA GLN A 109 10.71 7.13 -4.38
C GLN A 109 11.01 8.50 -3.74
N LEU A 110 10.37 8.81 -2.61
CA LEU A 110 11.01 9.73 -1.68
C LEU A 110 12.41 9.17 -1.47
N LYS A 111 13.45 9.94 -1.80
CA LYS A 111 14.82 9.53 -1.53
C LYS A 111 14.83 9.07 -0.08
N ALA A 112 15.35 7.86 0.17
CA ALA A 112 15.32 7.29 1.51
C ALA A 112 15.93 8.25 2.56
N SER A 113 16.77 9.20 2.14
CA SER A 113 17.31 10.30 2.94
C SER A 113 16.26 11.16 3.66
N ASP A 114 15.09 11.37 3.05
CA ASP A 114 14.10 12.36 3.51
C ASP A 114 13.04 11.74 4.44
N LYS A 115 13.08 10.41 4.60
CA LYS A 115 12.13 9.65 5.40
C LYS A 115 12.65 9.47 6.83
N LEU A 116 11.82 9.83 7.81
CA LEU A 116 12.17 9.66 9.23
C LEU A 116 12.22 8.20 9.69
N VAL A 117 11.47 7.32 9.02
CA VAL A 117 11.34 5.91 9.37
C VAL A 117 11.55 5.06 8.13
N LEU A 118 12.56 4.20 8.20
CA LEU A 118 13.09 3.43 7.09
C LEU A 118 12.69 1.96 7.20
N THR A 119 12.57 1.31 6.05
CA THR A 119 12.52 -0.15 5.95
C THR A 119 13.93 -0.72 5.89
N VAL A 120 14.09 -2.02 6.13
CA VAL A 120 15.39 -2.71 6.00
C VAL A 120 16.00 -2.49 4.60
N ASP A 121 15.16 -2.45 3.56
CA ASP A 121 15.62 -2.24 2.19
C ASP A 121 16.12 -0.81 1.96
N GLU A 122 15.42 0.19 2.51
CA GLU A 122 15.83 1.59 2.46
C GLU A 122 17.13 1.80 3.26
N CYS A 123 17.30 1.10 4.39
CA CYS A 123 18.55 1.12 5.16
C CYS A 123 19.71 0.53 4.34
N HIS A 124 19.50 -0.60 3.67
CA HIS A 124 20.50 -1.21 2.79
C HIS A 124 20.93 -0.26 1.67
N GLN A 125 19.96 0.41 1.01
CA GLN A 125 20.25 1.37 -0.06
C GLN A 125 21.01 2.60 0.45
N LEU A 126 20.73 3.06 1.68
CA LEU A 126 21.38 4.23 2.27
C LEU A 126 22.79 3.94 2.77
N THR A 127 23.01 2.80 3.42
CA THR A 127 24.28 2.51 4.10
C THR A 127 25.18 1.56 3.32
N GLY A 128 24.64 0.85 2.32
CA GLY A 128 25.31 -0.24 1.62
C GLY A 128 25.44 -1.53 2.44
N PHE A 129 24.94 -1.58 3.68
CA PHE A 129 25.06 -2.78 4.52
C PHE A 129 24.16 -3.91 4.05
N PRO A 130 24.62 -5.17 4.06
CA PRO A 130 23.81 -6.29 3.60
C PRO A 130 22.55 -6.44 4.45
N ARG A 131 21.43 -6.78 3.80
CA ARG A 131 20.11 -6.92 4.44
C ARG A 131 20.13 -7.90 5.62
N GLU A 132 20.93 -8.96 5.54
CA GLU A 132 21.03 -9.97 6.61
C GLU A 132 21.68 -9.40 7.87
N MET A 133 22.76 -8.63 7.73
CA MET A 133 23.38 -7.94 8.86
C MET A 133 22.41 -6.95 9.52
N LEU A 134 21.63 -6.20 8.74
CA LEU A 134 20.61 -5.30 9.27
C LEU A 134 19.49 -6.05 10.01
N LYS A 135 19.07 -7.22 9.50
CA LYS A 135 18.09 -8.08 10.19
C LYS A 135 18.65 -8.69 11.47
N GLU A 136 19.90 -9.12 11.44
CA GLU A 136 20.58 -9.68 12.60
C GLU A 136 20.74 -8.63 13.69
N ALA A 137 21.15 -7.40 13.35
CA ALA A 137 21.22 -6.28 14.27
C ALA A 137 19.86 -5.93 14.90
N ILE A 138 18.76 -6.10 14.14
CA ILE A 138 17.40 -5.97 14.69
C ILE A 138 17.08 -7.11 15.64
N ALA A 139 17.43 -8.35 15.29
CA ALA A 139 17.16 -9.54 16.09
C ALA A 139 17.98 -9.57 17.39
N SER A 140 19.23 -9.09 17.35
CA SER A 140 20.12 -8.95 18.50
C SER A 140 19.77 -7.75 19.38
N GLY A 141 18.89 -6.85 18.91
CA GLY A 141 18.45 -5.66 19.64
C GLY A 141 19.42 -4.47 19.56
N GLN A 142 20.52 -4.59 18.82
CA GLN A 142 21.47 -3.50 18.57
C GLN A 142 20.82 -2.37 17.75
N LEU A 143 19.98 -2.72 16.79
CA LEU A 143 19.25 -1.75 15.97
C LEU A 143 17.81 -1.59 16.45
N LYS A 144 17.53 -0.48 17.13
CA LYS A 144 16.19 -0.13 17.62
C LYS A 144 15.20 -0.03 16.45
N SER A 145 14.19 -0.90 16.46
CA SER A 145 13.18 -0.97 15.42
C SER A 145 11.80 -1.37 15.98
N LYS A 146 10.75 -1.10 15.22
CA LYS A 146 9.36 -1.46 15.55
C LYS A 146 8.75 -2.29 14.42
N LYS A 147 8.10 -3.40 14.77
CA LYS A 147 7.37 -4.22 13.80
C LYS A 147 6.03 -3.56 13.48
N ILE A 148 5.80 -3.21 12.21
CA ILE A 148 4.54 -2.64 11.72
C ILE A 148 4.03 -3.52 10.58
N GLY A 149 2.95 -4.26 10.84
CA GLY A 149 2.43 -5.26 9.91
C GLY A 149 3.44 -6.41 9.71
N ARG A 150 3.88 -6.60 8.46
CA ARG A 150 4.85 -7.65 8.08
C ARG A 150 6.30 -7.16 8.00
N SER A 151 6.54 -5.88 8.24
CA SER A 151 7.86 -5.27 8.03
C SER A 151 8.38 -4.59 9.29
N TRP A 152 9.70 -4.55 9.42
CA TRP A 152 10.37 -3.74 10.42
C TRP A 152 10.48 -2.28 9.95
N ARG A 153 10.41 -1.38 10.93
CA ARG A 153 10.52 0.06 10.77
C ARG A 153 11.61 0.57 11.70
N ILE A 154 12.63 1.18 11.12
CA ILE A 154 13.83 1.65 11.80
C ILE A 154 13.84 3.17 11.73
N THR A 155 14.02 3.85 12.86
CA THR A 155 14.13 5.30 12.86
C THR A 155 15.52 5.72 12.38
N LYS A 156 15.62 6.81 11.60
CA LYS A 156 16.89 7.31 11.08
C LYS A 156 17.96 7.51 12.16
N ILE A 157 17.57 8.07 13.31
CA ILE A 157 18.44 8.27 14.49
C ILE A 157 19.05 6.95 14.99
N SER A 158 18.25 5.88 15.04
CA SER A 158 18.72 4.57 15.48
C SER A 158 19.73 3.98 14.50
N LEU A 159 19.50 4.17 13.20
CA LEU A 159 20.42 3.72 12.16
C LEU A 159 21.74 4.50 12.22
N GLU A 160 21.70 5.82 12.36
CA GLU A 160 22.90 6.67 12.50
C GLU A 160 23.70 6.31 13.76
N SER A 161 23.03 6.03 14.88
CA SER A 161 23.68 5.59 16.12
C SER A 161 24.42 4.26 15.91
N PHE A 162 23.77 3.30 15.23
CA PHE A 162 24.35 2.00 14.91
C PHE A 162 25.54 2.12 13.95
N ILE A 163 25.46 3.00 12.95
CA ILE A 163 26.58 3.28 12.03
C ILE A 163 27.77 3.86 12.79
N SER A 164 27.51 4.81 13.70
CA SER A 164 28.55 5.41 14.53
C SER A 164 29.21 4.40 15.47
N GLU A 165 28.47 3.39 15.93
CA GLU A 165 28.99 2.32 16.80
C GLU A 165 29.89 1.33 16.03
N ILE A 166 29.59 1.07 14.76
CA ILE A 166 30.39 0.15 13.92
C ILE A 166 31.63 0.83 13.31
N MET A 167 31.53 2.13 12.99
CA MET A 167 32.64 2.87 12.36
C MET A 167 33.61 3.52 13.36
N CYS A 168 33.38 3.37 14.67
CA CYS A 168 34.28 3.81 15.73
C CYS A 168 35.11 2.65 16.26
#